data_AF-A0A7S2PDM2-F1
#
_entry.id   AF-A0A7S2PDM2-F1
#
_cell.length_a   1.000
_cell.length_b   1.000
_cell.length_c   1.000
_cell.angle_alpha   90.00
_cell.angle_beta   90.00
_cell.angle_gamma   90.00
#
_symmetry.space_group_name_H-M   'P 1'
#
loop_
_entity.id
_entity.type
_entity.pdbx_description
1 polymer ?
#
loop_
_entity_poly.entity_id
_entity_poly.type
_entity_poly.pdbx_seq_one_letter_code
_entity_poly.pdbx_strand_id
1 'polypeptide(L)'
;VVPWNAFRYNSKATNLAEHGLHPRITHALVNMPMMFGPLSLVGYFSCIETRKEYASSSAEACFRRVLCQSTIITGLVVLSCAPHQEPRFILPCIVPLVFLYGQRVVGMDNKQPNLKKRAILTTLWVVFNSILYLFFGWLHQGGLIPSLLHLPLPVNSQEASPEIVIYYKTYMPPTFLIRGRSLENMACNANDERRRVSCERGISLACDNPIIIDLQGSEVDDLLEVLHERLPCHHRNEQSVLLITPAPVMISLSEKNWREYKFLSVHGHRTHVSTEDWPVFNGTFRSFFDQLELVTYHVSCTAEV
;
A
#
# COMPACT_ATOMS: atom_id res chain seq x y z
N VAL A 1 5.22 -18.79 -17.58
CA VAL A 1 4.94 -19.11 -16.15
C VAL A 1 5.24 -17.88 -15.31
N VAL A 2 4.47 -17.61 -14.26
CA VAL A 2 4.50 -16.34 -13.49
C VAL A 2 5.90 -15.88 -13.05
N PRO A 3 6.80 -16.74 -12.49
CA PRO A 3 8.13 -16.28 -12.06
C PRO A 3 9.01 -15.78 -13.21
N TRP A 4 8.90 -16.39 -14.40
CA TRP A 4 9.65 -15.96 -15.58
C TRP A 4 9.18 -14.60 -16.11
N ASN A 5 7.86 -14.37 -16.08
CA ASN A 5 7.30 -13.08 -16.50
C ASN A 5 7.73 -11.96 -15.54
N ALA A 6 7.71 -12.23 -14.22
CA ALA A 6 8.20 -11.30 -13.22
C ALA A 6 9.70 -11.00 -13.43
N PHE A 7 10.53 -12.02 -13.65
CA PHE A 7 11.96 -11.82 -13.91
C PHE A 7 12.22 -10.99 -15.18
N ARG A 8 11.56 -11.32 -16.30
CA ARG A 8 11.72 -10.60 -17.57
C ARG A 8 11.24 -9.15 -17.50
N TYR A 9 10.20 -8.88 -16.71
CA TYR A 9 9.71 -7.53 -16.47
C TYR A 9 10.71 -6.74 -15.61
N ASN A 10 11.21 -7.33 -14.53
CA ASN A 10 12.11 -6.66 -13.56
C ASN A 10 13.57 -6.53 -14.02
N SER A 11 13.99 -7.25 -15.07
CA SER A 11 15.35 -7.15 -15.61
C SER A 11 15.56 -5.98 -16.56
N LYS A 12 14.48 -5.36 -17.06
CA LYS A 12 14.57 -4.20 -17.98
C LYS A 12 14.47 -2.90 -17.20
N ALA A 13 15.58 -2.14 -17.15
CA ALA A 13 15.61 -0.84 -16.47
C ALA A 13 14.58 0.17 -17.01
N THR A 14 14.22 0.10 -18.29
CA THR A 14 13.19 0.95 -18.90
C THR A 14 11.80 0.74 -18.29
N ASN A 15 11.46 -0.49 -17.90
CA ASN A 15 10.20 -0.80 -17.24
C ASN A 15 10.17 -0.34 -15.77
N LEU A 16 11.35 -0.06 -15.21
CA LEU A 16 11.54 0.25 -13.79
C LEU A 16 11.79 1.74 -13.55
N ALA A 17 12.16 2.49 -14.59
CA ALA A 17 12.31 3.94 -14.51
C ALA A 17 11.01 4.63 -14.05
N GLU A 18 9.86 4.07 -14.42
CA GLU A 18 8.52 4.53 -13.98
C GLU A 18 8.23 4.28 -12.50
N HIS A 19 9.00 3.39 -11.82
CA HIS A 19 8.78 3.00 -10.42
C HIS A 19 9.88 3.48 -9.46
N GLY A 20 10.89 4.19 -9.98
CA GLY A 20 12.03 4.67 -9.21
C GLY A 20 13.23 3.72 -9.22
N LEU A 21 14.44 4.27 -9.34
CA LEU A 21 15.69 3.51 -9.29
C LEU A 21 16.34 3.71 -7.92
N HIS A 22 16.73 2.61 -7.28
CA HIS A 22 17.34 2.65 -5.96
C HIS A 22 18.80 2.16 -5.99
N PRO A 23 19.68 2.73 -5.13
CA PRO A 23 20.98 2.15 -4.86
C PRO A 23 20.87 0.66 -4.47
N ARG A 24 21.85 -0.15 -4.87
CA ARG A 24 21.84 -1.60 -4.60
C ARG A 24 21.83 -1.97 -3.12
N ILE A 25 22.16 -1.01 -2.26
CA ILE A 25 22.23 -1.15 -0.81
C ILE A 25 20.91 -0.84 -0.10
N THR A 26 19.87 -0.35 -0.80
CA THR A 26 18.60 0.09 -0.19
C THR A 26 17.91 -1.02 0.59
N HIS A 27 17.87 -2.25 0.07
CA HIS A 27 17.35 -3.39 0.82
C HIS A 27 18.04 -3.58 2.18
N ALA A 28 19.37 -3.50 2.22
CA ALA A 28 20.14 -3.73 3.43
C ALA A 28 20.10 -2.53 4.40
N LEU A 29 20.24 -1.30 3.91
CA LEU A 29 20.41 -0.14 4.78
C LEU A 29 19.12 0.61 5.09
N VAL A 30 18.10 0.50 4.25
CA VAL A 30 16.83 1.22 4.41
C VAL A 30 15.71 0.24 4.72
N ASN A 31 15.47 -0.72 3.82
CA ASN A 31 14.28 -1.57 3.92
C ASN A 31 14.36 -2.53 5.11
N MET A 32 15.51 -3.17 5.37
CA MET A 32 15.67 -4.09 6.50
C MET A 32 15.46 -3.41 7.87
N PRO A 33 16.10 -2.26 8.18
CA PRO A 33 15.80 -1.49 9.39
C PRO A 33 14.37 -1.00 9.45
N MET A 34 13.79 -0.55 8.35
CA MET A 34 12.40 -0.08 8.31
C MET A 34 11.40 -1.21 8.58
N MET A 35 11.61 -2.39 8.01
CA MET A 35 10.67 -3.52 8.13
C MET A 35 10.81 -4.27 9.47
N PHE A 36 12.03 -4.39 9.99
CA PHE A 36 12.31 -5.27 11.13
C PHE A 36 12.91 -4.56 12.35
N GLY A 37 13.22 -3.27 12.25
CA GLY A 37 13.65 -2.45 13.38
C GLY A 37 14.83 -3.03 14.15
N PRO A 38 14.78 -3.06 15.50
CA PRO A 38 15.84 -3.62 16.33
C PRO A 38 16.23 -5.07 15.98
N LEU A 39 15.31 -5.88 15.42
CA LEU A 39 15.60 -7.25 15.02
C LEU A 39 16.63 -7.32 13.88
N SER A 40 16.56 -6.41 12.91
CA SER A 40 17.56 -6.32 11.83
C SER A 40 18.94 -5.95 12.37
N LEU A 41 19.00 -5.01 13.32
CA LEU A 41 20.25 -4.54 13.91
C LEU A 41 20.94 -5.66 14.70
N VAL A 42 20.18 -6.40 15.52
CA VAL A 42 20.72 -7.58 16.22
C VAL A 42 21.24 -8.61 15.22
N GLY A 43 20.56 -8.79 14.09
CA GLY A 43 21.04 -9.64 12.99
C GLY A 43 22.38 -9.18 12.43
N TYR A 44 22.56 -7.88 12.17
CA TYR A 44 23.82 -7.32 11.68
C TYR A 44 24.97 -7.49 12.67
N PHE A 45 24.75 -7.17 13.95
CA PHE A 45 25.77 -7.38 14.98
C PHE A 45 26.12 -8.86 15.14
N SER A 46 25.13 -9.74 15.10
CA SER A 46 25.34 -11.19 15.22
C SER A 46 26.14 -11.76 14.06
N CYS A 47 26.01 -11.22 12.84
CA CYS A 47 26.83 -11.61 11.70
C CYS A 47 28.33 -11.26 11.91
N ILE A 48 28.62 -10.14 12.58
CA ILE A 48 30.00 -9.69 12.86
C ILE A 48 30.64 -10.53 13.99
N GLU A 49 29.87 -10.91 15.00
CA GLU A 49 30.36 -11.64 16.19
C GLU A 49 30.52 -13.16 15.99
N THR A 50 30.17 -13.68 14.81
CA THR A 50 30.01 -15.11 14.52
C THR A 50 31.17 -16.01 14.95
N ARG A 51 32.44 -15.57 14.87
CA ARG A 51 33.61 -16.44 15.06
C ARG A 51 33.65 -17.20 16.39
N LYS A 52 33.15 -16.64 17.50
CA LYS A 52 33.19 -17.30 18.83
C LYS A 52 32.00 -18.25 19.07
N GLU A 53 30.88 -18.00 18.41
CA GLU A 53 29.63 -18.74 18.62
C GLU A 53 29.60 -20.07 17.86
N TYR A 54 30.22 -20.13 16.68
CA TYR A 54 30.32 -21.37 15.90
C TYR A 54 31.10 -22.46 16.65
N ALA A 55 32.20 -22.08 17.29
CA ALA A 55 33.10 -23.01 17.99
C ALA A 55 32.51 -23.62 19.27
N SER A 56 31.43 -23.04 19.81
CA SER A 56 30.82 -23.45 21.09
C SER A 56 29.40 -24.02 20.93
N SER A 57 28.94 -24.21 19.70
CA SER A 57 27.57 -24.63 19.38
C SER A 57 27.46 -26.11 19.03
N SER A 58 26.31 -26.73 19.33
CA SER A 58 26.01 -28.08 18.84
C SER A 58 25.89 -28.08 17.31
N ALA A 59 26.13 -29.23 16.68
CA ALA A 59 26.03 -29.38 15.21
C ALA A 59 24.66 -28.92 14.66
N GLU A 60 23.57 -29.23 15.37
CA GLU A 60 22.22 -28.81 15.00
C GLU A 60 22.05 -27.28 15.08
N ALA A 61 22.53 -26.64 16.16
CA ALA A 61 22.45 -25.19 16.32
C ALA A 61 23.30 -24.46 15.27
N CYS A 62 24.47 -25.01 14.94
CA CYS A 62 25.33 -24.54 13.86
C CYS A 62 24.61 -24.63 12.51
N PHE A 63 24.07 -25.81 12.16
CA PHE A 63 23.35 -26.04 10.90
C PHE A 63 22.17 -25.07 10.74
N ARG A 64 21.33 -24.94 11.77
CA ARG A 64 20.21 -24.01 11.80
C ARG A 64 20.66 -22.58 11.54
N ARG A 65 21.76 -22.15 12.18
CA ARG A 65 22.30 -20.79 11.99
C ARG A 65 22.80 -20.57 10.58
N VAL A 66 23.59 -21.48 10.03
CA VAL A 66 24.11 -21.40 8.65
C VAL A 66 22.96 -21.34 7.65
N LEU A 67 21.96 -22.23 7.81
CA LEU A 67 20.81 -22.26 6.92
C LEU A 67 20.03 -20.94 6.95
N CYS A 68 19.61 -20.47 8.13
CA CYS A 68 18.83 -19.22 8.22
C CYS A 68 19.64 -17.99 7.80
N GLN A 69 20.92 -17.88 8.15
CA GLN A 69 21.77 -16.76 7.73
C GLN A 69 22.03 -16.78 6.23
N SER A 70 22.31 -17.94 5.64
CA SER A 70 22.49 -18.08 4.19
C SER A 70 21.21 -17.74 3.43
N THR A 71 20.02 -18.13 3.93
CA THR A 71 18.73 -17.72 3.37
C THR A 71 18.57 -16.20 3.37
N ILE A 72 18.85 -15.52 4.50
CA ILE A 72 18.75 -14.06 4.60
C ILE A 72 19.74 -13.37 3.64
N ILE A 73 21.02 -13.77 3.69
CA ILE A 73 22.07 -13.13 2.88
C ILE A 73 21.82 -13.36 1.40
N THR A 74 21.54 -14.60 0.99
CA THR A 74 21.29 -14.93 -0.42
C THR A 74 20.03 -14.21 -0.92
N GLY A 75 18.94 -14.22 -0.14
CA GLY A 75 17.72 -13.50 -0.48
C GLY A 75 17.97 -12.00 -0.67
N LEU A 76 18.67 -11.37 0.27
CA LEU A 76 19.02 -9.95 0.17
C LEU A 76 19.89 -9.66 -1.05
N VAL A 77 20.93 -10.44 -1.31
CA VAL A 77 21.83 -10.24 -2.45
C VAL A 77 21.07 -10.38 -3.77
N VAL A 78 20.33 -11.47 -3.95
CA VAL A 78 19.59 -11.75 -5.18
C VAL A 78 18.51 -10.70 -5.43
N LEU A 79 17.73 -10.33 -4.42
CA LEU A 79 16.70 -9.30 -4.55
C LEU A 79 17.30 -7.91 -4.78
N SER A 80 18.48 -7.62 -4.23
CA SER A 80 19.17 -6.35 -4.43
C SER A 80 19.75 -6.18 -5.84
N CYS A 81 19.92 -7.27 -6.59
CA CYS A 81 20.26 -7.22 -8.00
C CYS A 81 19.12 -6.67 -8.89
N ALA A 82 17.89 -6.55 -8.37
CA ALA A 82 16.82 -5.81 -9.05
C ALA A 82 17.02 -4.28 -8.85
N PRO A 83 16.91 -3.45 -9.91
CA PRO A 83 17.06 -1.99 -9.78
C PRO A 83 15.97 -1.36 -8.91
N HIS A 84 14.78 -1.95 -8.94
CA HIS A 84 13.63 -1.57 -8.12
C HIS A 84 13.66 -2.35 -6.80
N GLN A 85 13.61 -1.64 -5.69
CA GLN A 85 13.84 -2.20 -4.36
C GLN A 85 12.75 -1.75 -3.38
N GLU A 86 11.67 -2.51 -3.32
CA GLU A 86 10.58 -2.24 -2.40
C GLU A 86 10.73 -3.01 -1.08
N PRO A 87 10.30 -2.43 0.05
CA PRO A 87 10.38 -3.08 1.36
C PRO A 87 9.63 -4.42 1.44
N ARG A 88 8.54 -4.58 0.70
CA ARG A 88 7.75 -5.82 0.69
C ARG A 88 8.53 -7.01 0.11
N PHE A 89 9.52 -6.79 -0.76
CA PHE A 89 10.29 -7.88 -1.36
C PHE A 89 11.11 -8.65 -0.32
N ILE A 90 11.55 -7.99 0.75
CA ILE A 90 12.33 -8.61 1.82
C ILE A 90 11.48 -9.20 2.95
N LEU A 91 10.14 -9.10 2.88
CA LEU A 91 9.22 -9.64 3.88
C LEU A 91 9.50 -11.12 4.23
N PRO A 92 9.85 -12.02 3.29
CA PRO A 92 10.18 -13.41 3.62
C PRO A 92 11.34 -13.57 4.61
N CYS A 93 12.20 -12.55 4.79
CA CYS A 93 13.30 -12.58 5.76
C CYS A 93 12.81 -12.59 7.22
N ILE A 94 11.55 -12.25 7.49
CA ILE A 94 11.01 -12.19 8.86
C ILE A 94 11.16 -13.54 9.58
N VAL A 95 10.86 -14.65 8.91
CA VAL A 95 10.88 -15.99 9.50
C VAL A 95 12.29 -16.39 9.97
N PRO A 96 13.33 -16.40 9.10
CA PRO A 96 14.68 -16.73 9.56
C PRO A 96 15.25 -15.70 10.55
N LEU A 97 14.88 -14.42 10.46
CA LEU A 97 15.31 -13.41 11.44
C LEU A 97 14.73 -13.66 12.83
N VAL A 98 13.42 -13.89 12.93
CA VAL A 98 12.75 -14.19 14.21
C VAL A 98 13.29 -15.50 14.78
N PHE A 99 13.50 -16.51 13.95
CA PHE A 99 14.00 -17.81 14.40
C PHE A 99 15.43 -17.74 14.96
N LEU A 100 16.29 -16.88 14.40
CA LEU A 100 17.66 -16.70 14.90
C LEU A 100 17.78 -15.71 16.05
N TYR A 101 17.04 -14.59 15.99
CA TYR A 101 17.31 -13.42 16.81
C TYR A 101 16.10 -12.94 17.63
N GLY A 102 14.90 -13.49 17.40
CA GLY A 102 13.67 -13.07 18.08
C GLY A 102 13.75 -13.25 19.60
N GLN A 103 14.29 -14.37 20.08
CA GLN A 103 14.47 -14.61 21.52
C GLN A 103 15.38 -13.59 22.19
N ARG A 104 16.41 -13.09 21.48
CA ARG A 104 17.30 -12.04 21.99
C ARG A 104 16.59 -10.71 22.14
N VAL A 105 15.70 -10.38 21.19
CA VAL A 105 14.99 -9.11 21.14
C VAL A 105 13.83 -9.07 22.13
N VAL A 106 13.08 -10.17 22.28
CA VAL A 106 11.91 -10.26 23.18
C VAL A 106 12.33 -10.56 24.63
N GLY A 107 13.62 -10.69 24.92
CA GLY A 107 14.14 -10.89 26.27
C GLY A 107 13.99 -12.32 26.82
N MET A 108 13.58 -13.27 25.96
CA MET A 108 13.43 -14.70 26.28
C MET A 108 14.75 -15.48 26.19
N ASP A 109 15.83 -14.87 25.70
CA ASP A 109 17.15 -15.51 25.63
C ASP A 109 17.78 -15.65 27.02
N ASN A 110 17.68 -16.85 27.61
CA ASN A 110 18.27 -17.19 28.90
C ASN A 110 19.78 -16.90 29.00
N LYS A 111 20.49 -16.75 27.87
CA LYS A 111 21.94 -16.47 27.84
C LYS A 111 22.29 -15.00 28.05
N GLN A 112 21.35 -14.06 28.06
CA GLN A 112 21.65 -12.65 28.32
C GLN A 112 21.60 -12.34 29.83
N PRO A 113 22.72 -12.24 30.57
CA PRO A 113 22.67 -12.09 32.03
C PRO A 113 22.12 -10.72 32.50
N ASN A 114 22.15 -9.69 31.64
CA ASN A 114 21.78 -8.33 32.00
C ASN A 114 20.29 -8.05 31.75
N LEU A 115 19.49 -8.10 32.82
CA LEU A 115 18.04 -7.85 32.78
C LEU A 115 17.68 -6.46 32.24
N LYS A 116 18.47 -5.42 32.54
CA LYS A 116 18.23 -4.06 32.04
C LYS A 116 18.38 -3.99 30.51
N LYS A 117 19.43 -4.63 29.96
CA LYS A 117 19.64 -4.70 28.50
C LYS A 117 18.49 -5.42 27.80
N ARG A 118 18.02 -6.54 28.36
CA ARG A 118 16.85 -7.27 27.85
C ARG A 118 15.63 -6.36 27.81
N ALA A 119 15.30 -5.71 28.92
CA ALA A 119 14.14 -4.82 29.03
C ALA A 119 14.22 -3.68 28.00
N ILE A 120 15.37 -3.01 27.89
CA ILE A 120 15.56 -1.93 26.91
C ILE A 120 15.33 -2.43 25.49
N LEU A 121 15.91 -3.56 25.09
CA LEU A 121 15.77 -4.09 23.73
C LEU A 121 14.32 -4.49 23.42
N THR A 122 13.64 -5.16 24.36
CA THR A 122 12.21 -5.49 24.23
C THR A 122 11.37 -4.23 24.12
N THR A 123 11.59 -3.23 24.98
CA THR A 123 10.87 -1.95 24.94
C THR A 123 11.08 -1.22 23.62
N LEU A 124 12.32 -1.14 23.13
CA LEU A 124 12.62 -0.52 21.83
C LEU A 124 11.91 -1.24 20.69
N TRP A 125 11.87 -2.57 20.71
CA TRP A 125 11.16 -3.35 19.70
C TRP A 125 9.65 -3.14 19.76
N VAL A 126 9.04 -3.15 20.95
CA VAL A 126 7.60 -2.88 21.11
C VAL A 126 7.26 -1.49 20.62
N VAL A 127 7.98 -0.46 21.11
CA VAL A 127 7.73 0.93 20.72
C VAL A 127 7.89 1.13 19.22
N PHE A 128 8.94 0.57 18.62
CA PHE A 128 9.16 0.65 17.17
C PHE A 128 7.97 0.05 16.38
N ASN A 129 7.55 -1.17 16.72
CA ASN A 129 6.43 -1.81 16.03
C ASN A 129 5.10 -1.10 16.29
N SER A 130 4.89 -0.56 17.49
CA SER A 130 3.72 0.26 17.80
C SER A 130 3.68 1.53 16.95
N ILE A 131 4.81 2.24 16.80
CA ILE A 131 4.89 3.44 15.95
C ILE A 131 4.60 3.08 14.49
N LEU A 132 5.23 2.03 13.95
CA LEU A 132 4.98 1.61 12.56
C LEU A 132 3.56 1.11 12.33
N TYR A 133 2.98 0.38 13.30
CA TYR A 133 1.58 -0.03 13.25
C TYR A 133 0.65 1.19 13.22
N LEU A 134 0.86 2.15 14.12
CA LEU A 134 0.05 3.37 14.16
C LEU A 134 0.18 4.16 12.86
N PHE A 135 1.39 4.32 12.33
CA PHE A 135 1.62 5.09 11.11
C PHE A 135 1.16 4.33 9.86
N PHE A 136 1.74 3.19 9.54
CA PHE A 136 1.45 2.46 8.30
C PHE A 136 0.19 1.60 8.40
N GLY A 137 -0.02 0.89 9.51
CA GLY A 137 -1.15 -0.03 9.66
C GLY A 137 -2.49 0.68 9.89
N TRP A 138 -2.47 1.82 10.58
CA TRP A 138 -3.69 2.56 10.93
C TRP A 138 -3.83 3.87 10.17
N LEU A 139 -2.93 4.85 10.39
CA LEU A 139 -3.08 6.19 9.84
C LEU A 139 -2.90 6.25 8.32
N HIS A 140 -2.00 5.47 7.73
CA HIS A 140 -1.76 5.54 6.28
C HIS A 140 -2.79 4.73 5.50
N GLN A 141 -3.23 3.58 6.02
CA GLN A 141 -4.09 2.65 5.30
C GLN A 141 -5.57 2.65 5.72
N GLY A 142 -5.90 3.19 6.89
CA GLY A 142 -7.21 3.07 7.54
C GLY A 142 -8.39 3.57 6.71
N GLY A 143 -8.24 4.72 6.04
CA GLY A 143 -9.29 5.30 5.18
C GLY A 143 -9.42 4.64 3.80
N LEU A 144 -8.39 3.96 3.30
CA LEU A 144 -8.37 3.49 1.91
C LEU A 144 -9.30 2.31 1.66
N ILE A 145 -9.26 1.27 2.50
CA ILE A 145 -10.12 0.08 2.33
C ILE A 145 -11.60 0.46 2.47
N PRO A 146 -12.03 1.23 3.49
CA PRO A 146 -13.40 1.75 3.57
C PRO A 146 -13.81 2.56 2.34
N SER A 147 -12.93 3.40 1.78
CA SER A 147 -13.23 4.16 0.55
C SER A 147 -13.58 3.25 -0.62
N LEU A 148 -12.81 2.18 -0.79
CA LEU A 148 -13.01 1.21 -1.87
C LEU A 148 -14.30 0.39 -1.67
N LEU A 149 -14.62 0.04 -0.42
CA LEU A 149 -15.83 -0.73 -0.10
C LEU A 149 -17.12 0.11 -0.08
N HIS A 150 -17.02 1.43 0.04
CA HIS A 150 -18.15 2.36 -0.06
C HIS A 150 -18.47 2.81 -1.50
N LEU A 151 -17.70 2.37 -2.50
CA LEU A 151 -18.01 2.67 -3.89
C LEU A 151 -19.40 2.11 -4.28
N PRO A 152 -20.22 2.89 -5.01
CA PRO A 152 -21.52 2.41 -5.48
C PRO A 152 -21.33 1.24 -6.44
N LEU A 153 -22.00 0.11 -6.18
CA LEU A 153 -22.02 -1.01 -7.12
C LEU A 153 -23.22 -0.86 -8.06
N PRO A 154 -23.06 -1.13 -9.38
CA PRO A 154 -24.09 -0.90 -10.39
C PRO A 154 -25.39 -1.71 -10.24
N VAL A 155 -25.48 -2.59 -9.24
CA VAL A 155 -26.61 -3.53 -9.09
C VAL A 155 -27.78 -2.95 -8.27
N ASN A 156 -27.56 -1.91 -7.44
CA ASN A 156 -28.56 -1.46 -6.45
C ASN A 156 -28.93 0.03 -6.45
N SER A 157 -28.33 0.87 -7.32
CA SER A 157 -28.57 2.31 -7.30
C SER A 157 -29.53 2.73 -8.42
N GLN A 158 -30.65 3.36 -8.05
CA GLN A 158 -31.49 4.17 -8.97
C GLN A 158 -30.74 5.43 -9.46
N GLU A 159 -29.61 5.76 -8.82
CA GLU A 159 -28.66 6.78 -9.25
C GLU A 159 -27.53 6.16 -10.08
N ALA A 160 -27.09 6.88 -11.12
CA ALA A 160 -25.99 6.46 -11.99
C ALA A 160 -24.73 6.14 -11.16
N SER A 161 -24.34 4.88 -11.12
CA SER A 161 -23.07 4.47 -10.49
C SER A 161 -21.91 5.14 -11.22
N PRO A 162 -20.90 5.67 -10.51
CA PRO A 162 -19.74 6.29 -11.13
C PRO A 162 -19.04 5.29 -12.03
N GLU A 163 -18.89 5.68 -13.30
CA GLU A 163 -18.18 4.89 -14.30
C GLU A 163 -16.67 4.89 -13.98
N ILE A 164 -16.17 5.96 -13.36
CA ILE A 164 -14.75 6.21 -13.17
C ILE A 164 -14.47 6.69 -11.74
N VAL A 165 -13.48 6.07 -11.11
CA VAL A 165 -12.99 6.40 -9.77
C VAL A 165 -11.50 6.66 -9.84
N ILE A 166 -11.08 7.87 -9.47
CA ILE A 166 -9.70 8.32 -9.48
C ILE A 166 -9.18 8.35 -8.04
N TYR A 167 -8.12 7.60 -7.75
CA TYR A 167 -7.36 7.71 -6.52
C TYR A 167 -6.15 8.61 -6.76
N TYR A 168 -6.00 9.68 -5.96
CA TYR A 168 -4.94 10.67 -6.10
C TYR A 168 -4.24 10.92 -4.77
N LYS A 169 -2.91 10.98 -4.77
CA LYS A 169 -2.05 11.14 -3.59
C LYS A 169 -2.32 10.10 -2.49
N THR A 170 -2.65 8.88 -2.90
CA THR A 170 -2.82 7.71 -2.05
C THR A 170 -1.88 6.59 -2.49
N TYR A 171 -1.60 5.65 -1.61
CA TYR A 171 -1.00 4.38 -2.06
C TYR A 171 -2.03 3.57 -2.88
N MET A 172 -1.51 2.68 -3.73
CA MET A 172 -2.33 1.92 -4.67
C MET A 172 -3.46 1.14 -3.98
N PRO A 173 -4.73 1.35 -4.38
CA PRO A 173 -5.87 0.66 -3.78
C PRO A 173 -5.88 -0.84 -4.12
N PRO A 174 -6.26 -1.72 -3.17
CA PRO A 174 -6.36 -3.16 -3.39
C PRO A 174 -7.61 -3.50 -4.22
N THR A 175 -7.57 -3.20 -5.52
CA THR A 175 -8.71 -3.34 -6.46
C THR A 175 -9.28 -4.75 -6.55
N PHE A 176 -8.56 -5.79 -6.12
CA PHE A 176 -9.10 -7.14 -6.04
C PHE A 176 -10.32 -7.24 -5.09
N LEU A 177 -10.45 -6.35 -4.10
CA LEU A 177 -11.59 -6.31 -3.17
C LEU A 177 -12.91 -5.97 -3.86
N ILE A 178 -12.88 -5.26 -5.00
CA ILE A 178 -14.10 -4.92 -5.76
C ILE A 178 -14.41 -5.95 -6.85
N ARG A 179 -13.40 -6.67 -7.35
CA ARG A 179 -13.53 -7.60 -8.50
C ARG A 179 -14.50 -8.76 -8.23
N GLY A 180 -14.78 -9.09 -6.97
CA GLY A 180 -15.70 -10.18 -6.57
C GLY A 180 -17.13 -9.74 -6.18
N ARG A 181 -17.36 -8.47 -5.85
CA ARG A 181 -18.68 -8.02 -5.32
C ARG A 181 -19.79 -8.07 -6.37
N SER A 182 -19.44 -7.93 -7.65
CA SER A 182 -20.38 -8.10 -8.77
C SER A 182 -20.82 -9.57 -8.93
N LEU A 183 -19.92 -10.54 -8.70
CA LEU A 183 -20.21 -11.97 -8.85
C LEU A 183 -21.12 -12.51 -7.73
N GLU A 184 -20.94 -12.05 -6.50
CA GLU A 184 -21.74 -12.49 -5.34
C GLU A 184 -23.18 -11.97 -5.42
N ASN A 185 -23.38 -10.74 -5.88
CA ASN A 185 -24.71 -10.16 -6.09
C ASN A 185 -25.44 -10.74 -7.32
N MET A 186 -24.70 -11.24 -8.31
CA MET A 186 -25.27 -11.89 -9.51
C MET A 186 -25.68 -13.35 -9.24
N ALA A 187 -25.07 -14.02 -8.26
CA ALA A 187 -25.42 -15.38 -7.86
C ALA A 187 -26.75 -15.48 -7.07
N CYS A 188 -27.32 -14.37 -6.62
CA CYS A 188 -28.52 -14.34 -5.77
C CYS A 188 -29.86 -14.28 -6.52
N ASN A 189 -29.89 -14.19 -7.85
CA ASN A 189 -31.13 -14.19 -8.64
C ASN A 189 -31.27 -15.45 -9.51
N ALA A 190 -31.30 -16.62 -8.87
CA ALA A 190 -31.43 -17.92 -9.51
C ALA A 190 -32.88 -18.32 -9.91
N ASN A 191 -33.81 -17.36 -9.99
CA ASN A 191 -35.21 -17.60 -10.36
C ASN A 191 -35.59 -17.12 -11.76
N ASP A 192 -34.65 -16.55 -12.53
CA ASP A 192 -34.91 -16.10 -13.91
C ASP A 192 -34.30 -17.09 -14.91
N GLU A 193 -35.11 -18.05 -15.36
CA GLU A 193 -34.71 -19.11 -16.31
C GLU A 193 -34.18 -18.54 -17.64
N ARG A 194 -34.49 -17.29 -17.98
CA ARG A 194 -34.06 -16.65 -19.23
C ARG A 194 -32.57 -16.29 -19.25
N ARG A 195 -31.92 -16.16 -18.08
CA ARG A 195 -30.50 -15.76 -17.97
C ARG A 195 -29.50 -16.92 -17.89
N ARG A 196 -29.96 -18.16 -17.70
CA ARG A 196 -29.07 -19.36 -17.68
C ARG A 196 -28.29 -19.56 -18.98
N VAL A 197 -28.85 -19.13 -20.12
CA VAL A 197 -28.27 -19.39 -21.45
C VAL A 197 -27.01 -18.56 -21.73
N SER A 198 -26.75 -17.48 -20.97
CA SER A 198 -25.59 -16.61 -21.23
C SER A 198 -24.32 -17.01 -20.48
N CYS A 199 -24.39 -17.90 -19.47
CA CYS A 199 -23.21 -18.34 -18.72
C CYS A 199 -22.53 -19.59 -19.32
N GLU A 200 -23.21 -20.36 -20.17
CA GLU A 200 -22.66 -21.59 -20.78
C GLU A 200 -21.88 -21.35 -22.08
N ARG A 201 -22.05 -20.18 -22.72
CA ARG A 201 -21.25 -19.79 -23.89
C ARG A 201 -20.25 -18.76 -23.42
N GLY A 202 -18.97 -19.14 -23.33
CA GLY A 202 -17.84 -18.31 -22.91
C GLY A 202 -17.59 -17.07 -23.77
N ILE A 203 -18.54 -16.15 -23.79
CA ILE A 203 -18.55 -14.89 -24.52
C ILE A 203 -18.74 -13.79 -23.47
N SER A 204 -17.62 -13.21 -23.07
CA SER A 204 -17.47 -11.85 -22.53
C SER A 204 -18.63 -11.29 -21.69
N LEU A 205 -18.72 -11.67 -20.41
CA LEU A 205 -19.29 -10.77 -19.41
C LEU A 205 -18.19 -9.80 -18.99
N ALA A 206 -18.13 -8.64 -19.63
CA ALA A 206 -17.52 -7.47 -19.02
C ALA A 206 -18.32 -7.20 -17.75
N CYS A 207 -17.78 -7.62 -16.59
CA CYS A 207 -18.37 -7.25 -15.31
C CYS A 207 -18.22 -5.73 -15.20
N ASP A 208 -19.34 -5.00 -15.25
CA ASP A 208 -19.45 -3.55 -15.05
C ASP A 208 -18.93 -3.20 -13.64
N ASN A 209 -17.62 -3.15 -13.47
CA ASN A 209 -16.96 -2.60 -12.31
C ASN A 209 -16.53 -1.17 -12.66
N PRO A 210 -16.55 -0.23 -11.71
CA PRO A 210 -16.02 1.10 -11.95
C PRO A 210 -14.56 1.00 -12.42
N ILE A 211 -14.20 1.82 -13.41
CA ILE A 211 -12.82 1.96 -13.87
C ILE A 211 -12.05 2.70 -12.77
N ILE A 212 -11.13 2.00 -12.10
CA ILE A 212 -10.25 2.61 -11.11
C ILE A 212 -8.98 3.08 -11.78
N ILE A 213 -8.73 4.38 -11.71
CA ILE A 213 -7.49 5.04 -12.13
C ILE A 213 -6.72 5.40 -10.87
N ASP A 214 -5.49 4.90 -10.74
CA ASP A 214 -4.59 5.22 -9.64
C ASP A 214 -3.50 6.17 -10.12
N LEU A 215 -3.57 7.41 -9.66
CA LEU A 215 -2.63 8.47 -9.97
C LEU A 215 -1.46 8.53 -8.98
N GLN A 216 -1.45 7.69 -7.93
CA GLN A 216 -0.35 7.59 -6.96
C GLN A 216 0.11 8.98 -6.47
N GLY A 217 1.42 9.24 -6.52
CA GLY A 217 2.06 10.51 -6.19
C GLY A 217 2.26 11.47 -7.35
N SER A 218 1.54 11.31 -8.47
CA SER A 218 1.69 12.18 -9.66
C SER A 218 1.43 13.67 -9.39
N GLU A 219 1.78 14.49 -10.37
CA GLU A 219 1.59 15.94 -10.29
C GLU A 219 0.13 16.31 -10.61
N VAL A 220 -0.25 17.54 -10.26
CA VAL A 220 -1.62 18.03 -10.51
C VAL A 220 -1.95 18.10 -12.00
N ASP A 221 -0.94 18.30 -12.86
CA ASP A 221 -1.12 18.36 -14.30
C ASP A 221 -1.57 17.00 -14.87
N ASP A 222 -1.10 15.89 -14.29
CA ASP A 222 -1.53 14.54 -14.66
C ASP A 222 -3.01 14.29 -14.27
N LEU A 223 -3.41 14.80 -13.09
CA LEU A 223 -4.82 14.78 -12.68
C LEU A 223 -5.70 15.58 -13.64
N LEU A 224 -5.23 16.76 -14.09
CA LEU A 224 -5.93 17.59 -15.07
C LEU A 224 -6.06 16.89 -16.42
N GLU A 225 -4.98 16.26 -16.91
CA GLU A 225 -5.00 15.51 -18.17
C GLU A 225 -6.03 14.37 -18.13
N VAL A 226 -6.05 13.59 -17.05
CA VAL A 226 -7.04 12.53 -16.87
C VAL A 226 -8.46 13.08 -16.76
N LEU A 227 -8.67 14.20 -16.08
CA LEU A 227 -9.98 14.83 -16.02
C LEU A 227 -10.44 15.33 -17.40
N HIS A 228 -9.57 15.93 -18.21
CA HIS A 228 -9.91 16.35 -19.58
C HIS A 228 -10.23 15.14 -20.49
N GLU A 229 -9.49 14.05 -20.36
CA GLU A 229 -9.72 12.82 -21.14
C GLU A 229 -11.04 12.14 -20.73
N ARG A 230 -11.32 12.07 -19.42
CA ARG A 230 -12.40 11.25 -18.85
C ARG A 230 -13.68 12.01 -18.53
N LEU A 231 -13.62 13.33 -18.42
CA LEU A 231 -14.75 14.21 -18.16
C LEU A 231 -14.59 15.52 -18.96
N PRO A 232 -14.74 15.47 -20.30
CA PRO A 232 -14.63 16.67 -21.12
C PRO A 232 -15.87 17.55 -20.93
N CYS A 233 -15.65 18.83 -20.57
CA CYS A 233 -16.72 19.76 -20.22
C CYS A 233 -17.42 20.44 -21.40
N HIS A 234 -17.02 20.15 -22.63
CA HIS A 234 -17.60 20.73 -23.85
C HIS A 234 -18.97 20.16 -24.24
N HIS A 235 -19.38 19.03 -23.66
CA HIS A 235 -20.67 18.40 -23.92
C HIS A 235 -21.39 18.13 -22.59
N ARG A 236 -22.74 18.09 -22.60
CA ARG A 236 -23.51 17.57 -21.47
C ARG A 236 -23.20 16.09 -21.30
N ASN A 237 -22.09 15.79 -20.66
CA ASN A 237 -21.71 14.45 -20.28
C ASN A 237 -22.36 14.13 -18.95
N GLU A 238 -23.13 13.05 -18.93
CA GLU A 238 -23.74 12.49 -17.73
C GLU A 238 -22.77 11.58 -16.95
N GLN A 239 -21.49 11.59 -17.30
CA GLN A 239 -20.47 10.78 -16.63
C GLN A 239 -20.20 11.31 -15.23
N SER A 240 -20.37 10.43 -14.23
CA SER A 240 -20.03 10.69 -12.84
C SER A 240 -18.62 10.19 -12.53
N VAL A 241 -17.72 11.13 -12.21
CA VAL A 241 -16.34 10.86 -11.81
C VAL A 241 -16.22 11.08 -10.30
N LEU A 242 -15.71 10.07 -9.59
CA LEU A 242 -15.32 10.22 -8.19
C LEU A 242 -13.82 10.42 -8.07
N LEU A 243 -13.40 11.46 -7.35
CA LEU A 243 -12.02 11.68 -6.94
C LEU A 243 -11.87 11.33 -5.46
N ILE A 244 -10.96 10.42 -5.13
CA ILE A 244 -10.64 10.02 -3.77
C ILE A 244 -9.22 10.50 -3.47
N THR A 245 -9.10 11.39 -2.49
CA THR A 245 -7.83 12.08 -2.19
C THR A 245 -7.78 12.51 -0.72
N PRO A 246 -6.59 12.57 -0.09
CA PRO A 246 -6.45 13.07 1.27
C PRO A 246 -6.98 14.49 1.43
N ALA A 247 -7.58 14.80 2.58
CA ALA A 247 -8.09 16.15 2.86
C ALA A 247 -7.03 17.27 2.72
N PRO A 248 -5.76 17.10 3.17
CA PRO A 248 -4.72 18.13 3.00
C PRO A 248 -4.45 18.48 1.53
N VAL A 249 -4.48 17.47 0.66
CA VAL A 249 -4.25 17.62 -0.79
C VAL A 249 -5.33 18.50 -1.40
N MET A 250 -6.58 18.30 -0.99
CA MET A 250 -7.70 19.11 -1.49
C MET A 250 -7.67 20.56 -1.05
N ILE A 251 -7.09 20.85 0.12
CA ILE A 251 -6.84 22.24 0.54
C ILE A 251 -5.88 22.90 -0.45
N SER A 252 -4.75 22.25 -0.76
CA SER A 252 -3.78 22.76 -1.74
C SER A 252 -4.37 22.85 -3.16
N LEU A 253 -5.20 21.87 -3.57
CA LEU A 253 -5.89 21.94 -4.86
C LEU A 253 -6.87 23.10 -4.90
N SER A 254 -7.60 23.38 -3.82
CA SER A 254 -8.59 24.47 -3.78
C SER A 254 -7.98 25.88 -3.87
N GLU A 255 -6.70 26.03 -3.52
CA GLU A 255 -5.96 27.28 -3.72
C GLU A 255 -5.62 27.53 -5.20
N LYS A 256 -5.58 26.47 -6.02
CA LYS A 256 -5.43 26.60 -7.48
C LYS A 256 -6.76 27.01 -8.12
N ASN A 257 -6.69 27.79 -9.19
CA ASN A 257 -7.88 28.28 -9.88
C ASN A 257 -8.42 27.23 -10.85
N TRP A 258 -9.39 26.42 -10.41
CA TRP A 258 -10.08 25.43 -11.24
C TRP A 258 -11.26 26.07 -11.97
N ARG A 259 -11.03 26.51 -13.22
CA ARG A 259 -12.05 27.20 -14.02
C ARG A 259 -13.08 26.26 -14.65
N GLU A 260 -12.73 24.99 -14.85
CA GLU A 260 -13.54 24.03 -15.63
C GLU A 260 -14.23 22.98 -14.74
N TYR A 261 -13.68 22.73 -13.54
CA TYR A 261 -14.11 21.64 -12.67
C TYR A 261 -14.50 22.12 -11.29
N LYS A 262 -15.56 21.51 -10.75
CA LYS A 262 -16.05 21.69 -9.38
C LYS A 262 -15.99 20.35 -8.64
N PHE A 263 -15.48 20.40 -7.42
CA PHE A 263 -15.36 19.26 -6.52
C PHE A 263 -16.38 19.38 -5.39
N LEU A 264 -17.26 18.38 -5.26
CA LEU A 264 -18.28 18.32 -4.21
C LEU A 264 -17.99 17.14 -3.29
N SER A 265 -17.69 17.40 -2.02
CA SER A 265 -17.43 16.33 -1.04
C SER A 265 -18.68 15.48 -0.83
N VAL A 266 -18.55 14.17 -0.98
CA VAL A 266 -19.64 13.19 -0.79
C VAL A 266 -19.51 12.52 0.57
N HIS A 267 -18.32 11.96 0.85
CA HIS A 267 -18.09 11.18 2.07
C HIS A 267 -16.62 11.22 2.49
N GLY A 268 -16.38 11.21 3.79
CA GLY A 268 -15.05 11.15 4.39
C GLY A 268 -14.79 9.81 5.08
N HIS A 269 -13.58 9.28 4.91
CA HIS A 269 -13.08 8.06 5.52
C HIS A 269 -11.91 8.42 6.45
N ARG A 270 -12.21 8.57 7.74
CA ARG A 270 -11.23 8.91 8.78
C ARG A 270 -10.03 7.97 8.80
N THR A 271 -8.96 8.41 9.45
CA THR A 271 -7.71 7.67 9.67
C THR A 271 -6.96 7.44 8.35
N HIS A 272 -6.68 8.54 7.66
CA HIS A 272 -5.81 8.54 6.49
C HIS A 272 -4.77 9.67 6.54
N VAL A 273 -3.54 9.38 6.15
CA VAL A 273 -2.42 10.32 5.99
C VAL A 273 -1.63 9.90 4.76
N SER A 274 -1.39 10.85 3.86
CA SER A 274 -0.43 10.66 2.76
C SER A 274 0.99 10.86 3.28
N THR A 275 1.93 10.06 2.79
CA THR A 275 3.36 10.24 3.07
C THR A 275 3.97 11.41 2.31
N GLU A 276 3.31 11.86 1.22
CA GLU A 276 3.75 12.96 0.36
C GLU A 276 3.15 14.29 0.80
N ASP A 277 1.90 14.27 1.26
CA ASP A 277 1.13 15.47 1.59
C ASP A 277 0.67 15.43 3.05
N TRP A 278 1.51 15.99 3.92
CA TRP A 278 1.25 16.00 5.36
C TRP A 278 0.17 17.01 5.75
N PRO A 279 -0.68 16.68 6.75
CA PRO A 279 -1.59 17.64 7.35
C PRO A 279 -0.85 18.86 7.90
N VAL A 280 -1.41 20.05 7.70
CA VAL A 280 -0.81 21.31 8.13
C VAL A 280 -1.34 21.69 9.52
N PHE A 281 -0.43 22.00 10.45
CA PHE A 281 -0.81 22.44 11.78
C PHE A 281 -1.14 23.94 11.80
N ASN A 282 -2.45 24.26 11.81
CA ASN A 282 -2.95 25.63 11.82
C ASN A 282 -3.22 26.19 13.23
N GLY A 283 -2.44 25.75 14.23
CA GLY A 283 -2.55 26.25 15.62
C GLY A 283 -3.59 25.55 16.50
N THR A 284 -4.42 24.64 15.96
CA THR A 284 -5.35 23.83 16.75
C THR A 284 -5.24 22.34 16.43
N PHE A 285 -5.18 21.51 17.46
CA PHE A 285 -5.14 20.04 17.30
C PHE A 285 -6.39 19.51 16.61
N ARG A 286 -7.57 20.11 16.86
CA ARG A 286 -8.81 19.70 16.21
C ARG A 286 -8.72 19.84 14.69
N SER A 287 -8.30 21.01 14.19
CA SER A 287 -8.11 21.22 12.75
C SER A 287 -7.07 20.28 12.14
N PHE A 288 -6.04 19.91 12.89
CA PHE A 288 -5.06 18.92 12.45
C PHE A 288 -5.66 17.51 12.36
N PHE A 289 -6.43 17.08 13.37
CA PHE A 289 -7.06 15.76 13.39
C PHE A 289 -8.18 15.62 12.36
N ASP A 290 -8.92 16.71 12.08
CA ASP A 290 -9.96 16.75 11.05
C ASP A 290 -9.37 16.60 9.64
N GLN A 291 -8.06 16.85 9.45
CA GLN A 291 -7.35 16.60 8.19
C GLN A 291 -6.90 15.13 8.04
N LEU A 292 -6.97 14.29 9.08
CA LEU A 292 -6.57 12.88 9.01
C LEU A 292 -7.66 12.01 8.40
N GLU A 293 -8.06 12.35 7.18
CA GLU A 293 -9.20 11.75 6.49
C GLU A 293 -8.93 11.66 4.98
N LEU A 294 -9.40 10.58 4.40
CA LEU A 294 -9.47 10.39 2.96
C LEU A 294 -10.87 10.76 2.51
N VAL A 295 -11.01 11.71 1.57
CA VAL A 295 -12.32 12.24 1.19
C VAL A 295 -12.64 11.87 -0.25
N THR A 296 -13.89 11.47 -0.46
CA THR A 296 -14.47 11.19 -1.78
C THR A 296 -15.21 12.43 -2.27
N TYR A 297 -14.86 12.90 -3.46
CA TYR A 297 -15.45 14.05 -4.13
C TYR A 297 -16.13 13.63 -5.42
N HIS A 298 -17.32 14.14 -5.67
CA HIS A 298 -17.92 14.12 -6.99
C HIS A 298 -17.33 15.26 -7.82
N VAL A 299 -16.77 14.94 -8.98
CA VAL A 299 -16.21 15.92 -9.91
C VAL A 299 -17.26 16.21 -10.99
N SER A 300 -17.55 17.48 -11.20
CA SER A 300 -18.51 17.94 -12.21
C SER A 300 -17.98 19.16 -12.93
N CYS A 301 -18.36 19.35 -14.18
CA CYS A 301 -18.04 20.56 -14.92
C CYS A 301 -18.71 21.80 -14.31
N THR A 302 -17.99 22.91 -14.28
CA THR A 302 -18.56 24.21 -13.93
C THR A 302 -19.49 24.69 -15.04
N ALA A 303 -20.63 25.27 -14.68
CA ALA A 303 -21.65 25.72 -15.64
C ALA A 303 -21.25 26.97 -16.47
N GLU A 304 -20.05 27.54 -16.26
CA GLU A 304 -19.60 28.80 -16.85
C GLU A 304 -18.63 28.64 -18.05
N VAL A 305 -18.49 27.43 -18.60
CA VAL A 305 -17.63 27.13 -19.77
C VAL A 305 -18.47 26.73 -20.99
#